data_AF-A0A661HCF5-F1
#
_entry.id   AF-A0A661HCF5-F1
#
_cell.length_a   1.000
_cell.length_b   1.000
_cell.length_c   1.000
_cell.angle_alpha   90.00
_cell.angle_beta   90.00
_cell.angle_gamma   90.00
#
_symmetry.space_group_name_H-M   'P 1'
#
loop_
_entity.id
_entity.type
_entity.pdbx_description
1 polymer ?
#
loop_
_entity_poly.entity_id
_entity_poly.type
_entity_poly.pdbx_seq_one_letter_code
_entity_poly.pdbx_strand_id
1 'polypeptide(L)'
;MHELDVLILATGFNVSQLLLPARVYGENKMELGELWDGAPRAHRAMTIPGFPNFWMIEGPTGPVGNLSLISITEVQLGYLIQCLNKMKTDKAASIVVKKDAYEAYNKAMAEAVLTTIWATGGCDSWYIDKTGIPNLYPWHPNRFYKDMEQPDFSEYQFSQEIASGV
;
A
#
# COMPACT_ATOMS: atom_id res chain seq x y z
N MET A 1 11.58 -38.18 -17.11
CA MET A 1 10.92 -37.51 -18.25
C MET A 1 9.56 -38.14 -18.39
N HIS A 2 8.50 -37.33 -18.47
CA HIS A 2 7.13 -37.83 -18.60
C HIS A 2 6.63 -37.42 -19.99
N GLU A 3 6.16 -38.39 -20.77
CA GLU A 3 5.52 -38.12 -22.06
C GLU A 3 4.14 -37.50 -21.80
N LEU A 4 3.83 -36.41 -22.51
CA LEU A 4 2.62 -35.62 -22.30
C LEU A 4 2.11 -35.17 -23.67
N ASP A 5 0.79 -35.24 -23.86
CA ASP A 5 0.13 -34.72 -25.06
C ASP A 5 -0.09 -33.20 -24.99
N VAL A 6 -0.29 -32.66 -23.78
CA VAL A 6 -0.55 -31.24 -23.51
C VAL A 6 0.11 -30.81 -22.19
N LEU A 7 0.71 -29.63 -22.17
CA LEU A 7 1.27 -28.97 -20.99
C LEU A 7 0.49 -27.68 -20.68
N ILE A 8 -0.01 -27.56 -19.45
CA ILE A 8 -0.66 -26.34 -18.96
C ILE A 8 0.26 -25.68 -17.93
N LEU A 9 0.60 -24.41 -18.16
CA LEU A 9 1.39 -23.60 -17.23
C LEU A 9 0.46 -22.78 -16.35
N ALA A 10 0.32 -23.18 -15.08
CA ALA A 10 -0.45 -22.48 -14.06
C ALA A 10 0.47 -21.88 -12.98
N THR A 11 1.42 -21.04 -13.40
CA THR A 11 2.56 -20.57 -12.57
C THR A 11 2.23 -19.39 -11.64
N GLY A 12 1.00 -18.87 -11.68
CA GLY A 12 0.57 -17.75 -10.84
C GLY A 12 1.14 -16.38 -11.30
N PHE A 13 1.38 -15.50 -10.33
CA PHE A 13 1.78 -14.10 -10.54
C PHE A 13 3.00 -13.72 -9.71
N ASN A 14 3.78 -12.73 -10.17
CA ASN A 14 4.82 -12.11 -9.35
C ASN A 14 4.25 -10.95 -8.53
N VAL A 15 3.75 -11.26 -7.33
CA VAL A 15 3.09 -10.29 -6.44
C VAL A 15 4.05 -9.28 -5.79
N SER A 16 5.37 -9.51 -5.87
CA SER A 16 6.38 -8.60 -5.32
C SER A 16 6.71 -7.44 -6.26
N GLN A 17 6.40 -7.57 -7.56
CA GLN A 17 6.75 -6.61 -8.61
C GLN A 17 5.58 -5.67 -8.93
N LEU A 18 5.09 -4.95 -7.92
CA LEU A 18 3.86 -4.13 -8.01
C LEU A 18 3.89 -3.00 -9.06
N LEU A 19 5.06 -2.53 -9.47
CA LEU A 19 5.19 -1.35 -10.34
C LEU A 19 5.66 -1.68 -11.75
N LEU A 20 6.04 -2.91 -12.07
CA LEU A 20 6.64 -3.19 -13.38
C LEU A 20 5.63 -3.00 -14.53
N PRO A 21 6.07 -2.45 -15.68
CA PRO A 21 7.44 -2.00 -16.00
C PRO A 21 7.72 -0.54 -15.62
N ALA A 22 6.81 0.15 -14.91
CA ALA A 22 6.96 1.54 -14.55
C ALA A 22 8.02 1.75 -13.46
N ARG A 23 8.67 2.92 -13.50
CA ARG A 23 9.54 3.42 -12.44
C ARG A 23 8.93 4.70 -11.90
N VAL A 24 8.70 4.74 -10.59
CA VAL A 24 8.12 5.88 -9.90
C VAL A 24 9.22 6.56 -9.11
N TYR A 25 9.38 7.86 -9.32
CA TYR A 25 10.37 8.67 -8.63
C TYR A 25 9.68 9.71 -7.76
N GLY A 26 10.11 9.77 -6.51
CA GLY A 26 9.68 10.77 -5.55
C GLY A 26 10.64 11.95 -5.48
N GLU A 27 10.60 12.65 -4.36
CA GLU A 27 11.52 13.71 -4.00
C GLU A 27 12.98 13.21 -4.06
N ASN A 28 13.90 14.12 -4.39
CA ASN A 28 15.33 13.83 -4.49
C ASN A 28 15.68 12.67 -5.45
N LYS A 29 14.82 12.40 -6.44
CA LYS A 29 14.95 11.30 -7.42
C LYS A 29 14.98 9.91 -6.78
N MET A 30 14.41 9.78 -5.58
CA MET A 30 14.28 8.49 -4.90
C MET A 30 13.36 7.57 -5.73
N GLU A 31 13.87 6.41 -6.13
CA GLU A 31 13.05 5.40 -6.81
C GLU A 31 12.24 4.58 -5.80
N LEU A 32 10.94 4.40 -6.05
CA LEU A 32 10.06 3.63 -5.17
C LEU A 32 10.43 2.15 -5.09
N GLY A 33 10.88 1.55 -6.20
CA GLY A 33 11.33 0.16 -6.23
C GLY A 33 12.52 -0.08 -5.30
N GLU A 34 13.50 0.83 -5.35
CA GLU A 34 14.67 0.82 -4.46
C GLU A 34 14.27 1.07 -2.99
N LEU A 35 13.32 1.99 -2.73
CA LEU A 35 12.82 2.24 -1.38
C LEU A 35 12.17 1.00 -0.76
N TRP A 36 11.37 0.27 -1.53
CA TRP A 36 10.71 -0.95 -1.04
C TRP A 36 11.66 -2.13 -0.90
N ASP A 37 12.68 -2.23 -1.77
CA ASP A 37 13.69 -3.28 -1.75
C ASP A 37 13.07 -4.69 -1.61
N GLY A 38 11.93 -4.96 -2.26
CA GLY A 38 11.23 -6.25 -2.19
C GLY A 38 10.33 -6.49 -0.96
N ALA A 39 10.15 -5.51 -0.08
CA ALA A 39 9.13 -5.53 0.99
C ALA A 39 8.21 -4.30 0.86
N PRO A 40 7.29 -4.29 -0.12
CA PRO A 40 6.51 -3.10 -0.40
C PRO A 40 5.55 -2.78 0.74
N ARG A 41 5.48 -1.49 1.10
CA ARG A 41 4.68 -0.93 2.20
C ARG A 41 4.14 0.45 1.81
N ALA A 42 2.91 0.75 2.23
CA ALA A 42 2.27 2.05 2.04
C ALA A 42 1.41 2.37 3.26
N HIS A 43 1.27 3.65 3.58
CA HIS A 43 0.31 4.11 4.58
C HIS A 43 -1.10 3.82 4.07
N ARG A 44 -1.87 3.03 4.82
CA ARG A 44 -3.24 2.62 4.47
C ARG A 44 -3.37 1.98 3.07
N ALA A 45 -2.28 1.34 2.59
CA ALA A 45 -2.18 0.80 1.22
C ALA A 45 -2.33 1.86 0.10
N MET A 46 -2.13 3.15 0.38
CA MET A 46 -2.41 4.24 -0.57
C MET A 46 -1.25 5.21 -0.79
N THR A 47 -0.54 5.63 0.26
CA THR A 47 0.43 6.74 0.17
C THR A 47 1.77 6.40 0.79
N ILE A 48 2.84 7.05 0.31
CA ILE A 48 4.22 6.79 0.74
C ILE A 48 4.92 8.15 1.02
N PRO A 49 5.66 8.30 2.13
CA PRO A 49 6.44 9.50 2.40
C PRO A 49 7.45 9.80 1.28
N GLY A 50 7.62 11.06 0.92
CA GLY A 50 8.54 11.48 -0.15
C GLY A 50 8.01 11.27 -1.58
N PHE A 51 6.77 10.79 -1.74
CA PHE A 51 6.09 10.66 -3.04
C PHE A 51 4.84 11.56 -3.07
N PRO A 52 5.01 12.90 -3.16
CA PRO A 52 3.89 13.83 -3.14
C PRO A 52 2.92 13.57 -4.31
N ASN A 53 1.62 13.66 -4.04
CA ASN A 53 0.54 13.43 -5.00
C ASN A 53 0.50 12.04 -5.67
N PHE A 54 1.34 11.10 -5.22
CA PHE A 54 1.28 9.72 -5.68
C PHE A 54 0.32 8.91 -4.80
N TRP A 55 -0.61 8.21 -5.47
CA TRP A 55 -1.63 7.41 -4.81
C TRP A 55 -1.68 6.03 -5.44
N MET A 56 -1.79 5.02 -4.60
CA MET A 56 -2.11 3.65 -4.98
C MET A 56 -3.54 3.34 -4.55
N ILE A 57 -4.24 2.57 -5.37
CA ILE A 57 -5.48 1.89 -5.00
C ILE A 57 -5.15 0.41 -4.96
N GLU A 58 -5.64 -0.30 -3.95
CA GLU A 58 -5.29 -1.70 -3.70
C GLU A 58 -3.77 -1.91 -3.59
N GLY A 59 -3.07 -0.94 -3.00
CA GLY A 59 -1.62 -0.98 -2.84
C GLY A 59 -1.14 -2.07 -1.87
N PRO A 60 0.18 -2.14 -1.61
CA PRO A 60 0.76 -3.14 -0.74
C PRO A 60 0.14 -3.08 0.66
N THR A 61 0.11 -4.21 1.36
CA THR A 61 -0.56 -4.41 2.66
C THR A 61 -2.10 -4.26 2.63
N GLY A 62 -2.72 -4.09 1.45
CA GLY A 62 -4.17 -3.99 1.32
C GLY A 62 -4.94 -5.22 1.84
N PRO A 63 -6.23 -5.08 2.19
CA PRO A 63 -7.00 -6.14 2.83
C PRO A 63 -7.58 -7.18 1.86
N VAL A 64 -6.90 -7.49 0.76
CA VAL A 64 -7.39 -8.40 -0.30
C VAL A 64 -7.72 -9.81 0.22
N GLY A 65 -6.99 -10.29 1.22
CA GLY A 65 -7.26 -11.57 1.87
C GLY A 65 -8.54 -11.59 2.74
N ASN A 66 -9.06 -10.42 3.11
CA ASN A 66 -10.17 -10.26 4.05
C ASN A 66 -11.40 -9.54 3.44
N LEU A 67 -11.24 -8.89 2.30
CA LEU A 67 -12.22 -8.01 1.68
C LEU A 67 -12.25 -8.18 0.15
N SER A 68 -13.43 -7.95 -0.43
CA SER A 68 -13.59 -7.82 -1.88
C SER A 68 -12.76 -6.65 -2.39
N LEU A 69 -11.95 -6.89 -3.43
CA LEU A 69 -11.19 -5.85 -4.15
C LEU A 69 -12.08 -4.66 -4.53
N ILE A 70 -13.28 -4.93 -5.05
CA ILE A 70 -14.25 -3.88 -5.41
C ILE A 70 -14.57 -2.99 -4.19
N SER A 71 -14.86 -3.59 -3.04
CA SER A 71 -15.18 -2.83 -1.82
C SER A 71 -13.97 -2.05 -1.30
N ILE A 72 -12.76 -2.58 -1.45
CA ILE A 72 -11.52 -1.89 -1.09
C ILE A 72 -11.37 -0.64 -1.96
N THR A 73 -11.48 -0.82 -3.28
CA THR A 73 -11.38 0.25 -4.26
C THR A 73 -12.40 1.35 -4.00
N GLU A 74 -13.68 1.01 -3.78
CA GLU A 74 -14.74 2.00 -3.56
C GLU A 74 -14.46 2.90 -2.35
N VAL A 75 -14.04 2.33 -1.22
CA VAL A 75 -13.77 3.13 -0.01
C VAL A 75 -12.47 3.91 -0.09
N GLN A 76 -11.43 3.36 -0.73
CA GLN A 76 -10.18 4.08 -0.98
C GLN A 76 -10.39 5.27 -1.94
N LEU A 77 -11.24 5.12 -2.96
CA LEU A 77 -11.61 6.22 -3.84
C LEU A 77 -12.37 7.32 -3.07
N GLY A 78 -13.29 6.94 -2.17
CA GLY A 78 -13.95 7.90 -1.27
C GLY A 78 -12.96 8.68 -0.39
N TYR A 79 -11.99 8.00 0.19
CA TYR A 79 -10.91 8.61 0.98
C TYR A 79 -10.05 9.58 0.15
N LEU A 80 -9.63 9.14 -1.05
CA LEU A 80 -8.84 9.95 -1.99
C LEU A 80 -9.58 11.22 -2.40
N ILE A 81 -10.86 11.11 -2.77
CA ILE A 81 -11.67 12.26 -3.18
C ILE A 81 -11.77 13.29 -2.04
N GLN A 82 -11.90 12.86 -0.78
CA GLN A 82 -11.88 13.76 0.37
C GLN A 82 -10.52 14.50 0.50
N CYS A 83 -9.41 13.81 0.29
CA CYS A 83 -8.08 14.42 0.29
C CYS A 83 -7.93 15.45 -0.84
N LEU A 84 -8.38 15.14 -2.05
CA LEU A 84 -8.36 16.07 -3.19
C LEU A 84 -9.24 17.31 -2.95
N ASN A 85 -10.42 17.12 -2.33
CA ASN A 85 -11.28 18.23 -1.94
C ASN A 85 -10.63 19.13 -0.87
N LYS A 86 -9.88 18.53 0.08
CA LYS A 86 -9.09 19.28 1.06
C LYS A 86 -8.00 20.10 0.38
N MET A 87 -7.25 19.51 -0.56
CA MET A 87 -6.24 20.24 -1.34
C MET A 87 -6.84 21.43 -2.08
N LYS A 88 -8.00 21.23 -2.74
CA LYS A 88 -8.72 22.30 -3.44
C LYS A 88 -9.13 23.43 -2.50
N THR A 89 -9.63 23.10 -1.31
CA THR A 89 -10.08 24.07 -0.30
C THR A 89 -8.91 24.88 0.25
N ASP A 90 -7.81 24.21 0.56
CA ASP A 90 -6.61 24.82 1.15
C ASP A 90 -5.71 25.50 0.10
N LYS A 91 -6.03 25.36 -1.19
CA LYS A 91 -5.17 25.75 -2.32
C LYS A 91 -3.79 25.10 -2.24
N ALA A 92 -3.73 23.85 -1.80
CA ALA A 92 -2.50 23.06 -1.75
C ALA A 92 -2.18 22.50 -3.14
N ALA A 93 -0.92 22.63 -3.56
CA ALA A 93 -0.39 22.02 -4.78
C ALA A 93 0.10 20.59 -4.54
N SER A 94 0.47 20.24 -3.31
CA SER A 94 0.87 18.88 -2.96
C SER A 94 0.31 18.39 -1.62
N ILE A 95 0.12 17.09 -1.55
CA ILE A 95 -0.16 16.32 -0.34
C ILE A 95 0.82 15.14 -0.28
N VAL A 96 1.38 14.90 0.90
CA VAL A 96 2.24 13.74 1.17
C VAL A 96 1.98 13.24 2.58
N VAL A 97 1.98 11.92 2.77
CA VAL A 97 1.87 11.35 4.12
C VAL A 97 3.14 11.63 4.92
N LYS A 98 3.00 11.98 6.19
CA LYS A 98 4.14 12.18 7.08
C LYS A 98 4.81 10.85 7.39
N LYS A 99 6.13 10.90 7.56
CA LYS A 99 6.96 9.72 7.84
C LYS A 99 6.57 9.02 9.14
N ASP A 100 6.28 9.78 10.20
CA ASP A 100 5.87 9.25 11.51
C ASP A 100 4.53 8.51 11.45
N ALA A 101 3.54 9.05 10.73
CA ALA A 101 2.25 8.39 10.50
C ALA A 101 2.41 7.07 9.72
N TYR A 102 3.21 7.09 8.65
CA TYR A 102 3.55 5.91 7.87
C TYR A 102 4.24 4.83 8.73
N GLU A 103 5.26 5.22 9.52
CA GLU A 103 6.01 4.28 10.36
C GLU A 103 5.15 3.69 11.47
N ALA A 104 4.35 4.52 12.14
CA ALA A 104 3.43 4.08 13.19
C ALA A 104 2.39 3.07 12.64
N TYR A 105 1.80 3.36 11.49
CA TYR A 105 0.84 2.47 10.84
C TYR A 105 1.47 1.12 10.46
N ASN A 106 2.61 1.15 9.76
CA ASN A 106 3.27 -0.06 9.30
C ASN A 106 3.85 -0.91 10.45
N LYS A 107 4.30 -0.27 11.53
CA LYS A 107 4.69 -0.97 12.76
C LYS A 107 3.50 -1.70 13.38
N ALA A 108 2.37 -1.03 13.54
CA ALA A 108 1.16 -1.65 14.09
C ALA A 108 0.67 -2.82 13.23
N MET A 109 0.75 -2.69 11.90
CA MET A 109 0.44 -3.78 10.95
C MET A 109 1.36 -4.98 11.16
N ALA A 110 2.67 -4.75 11.20
CA ALA A 110 3.68 -5.79 11.37
C ALA A 110 3.55 -6.51 12.72
N GLU A 111 3.16 -5.81 13.79
CA GLU A 111 2.90 -6.43 15.10
C GLU A 111 1.61 -7.25 15.09
N ALA A 112 0.52 -6.71 14.54
CA ALA A 112 -0.78 -7.37 14.55
C ALA A 112 -0.81 -8.64 13.68
N VAL A 113 -0.15 -8.63 12.53
CA VAL A 113 -0.19 -9.76 11.58
C VAL A 113 0.41 -11.04 12.15
N LEU A 114 1.37 -10.94 13.07
CA LEU A 114 2.01 -12.09 13.73
C LEU A 114 1.04 -12.93 14.57
N THR A 115 -0.09 -12.35 14.97
CA THR A 115 -1.14 -13.05 15.74
C THR A 115 -2.20 -13.72 14.87
N THR A 116 -2.11 -13.58 13.55
CA THR A 116 -3.10 -14.11 12.61
C THR A 116 -2.75 -15.52 12.11
N ILE A 117 -3.70 -16.18 11.45
CA ILE A 117 -3.44 -17.48 10.80
C ILE A 117 -2.42 -17.37 9.66
N TRP A 118 -2.27 -16.17 9.07
CA TRP A 118 -1.29 -15.94 8.01
C TRP A 118 0.16 -16.06 8.49
N ALA A 119 0.41 -15.83 9.78
CA ALA A 119 1.70 -16.04 10.41
C ALA A 119 1.80 -17.39 11.12
N THR A 120 0.73 -17.83 11.79
CA THR A 120 0.76 -19.02 12.66
C THR A 120 0.36 -20.32 11.97
N GLY A 121 -0.21 -20.26 10.75
CA GLY A 121 -0.73 -21.40 10.02
C GLY A 121 0.32 -22.28 9.34
N GLY A 122 1.60 -21.90 9.36
CA GLY A 122 2.71 -22.71 8.84
C GLY A 122 2.71 -22.92 7.32
N CYS A 123 2.04 -22.04 6.56
CA CYS A 123 1.92 -22.13 5.12
C CYS A 123 2.90 -21.17 4.42
N ASP A 124 3.70 -21.70 3.50
CA ASP A 124 4.45 -20.88 2.55
C ASP A 124 3.45 -20.25 1.58
N SER A 125 3.34 -18.92 1.62
CA SER A 125 2.39 -18.19 0.79
C SER A 125 3.02 -16.97 0.15
N TRP A 126 2.41 -16.52 -0.95
CA TRP A 126 2.80 -15.30 -1.65
C TRP A 126 2.63 -14.03 -0.82
N TYR A 127 1.97 -14.10 0.34
CA TYR A 127 1.86 -13.00 1.28
C TYR A 127 3.15 -12.77 2.08
N ILE A 128 4.05 -13.75 2.18
CA ILE A 128 5.30 -13.60 2.92
C ILE A 128 6.31 -12.88 2.04
N ASP A 129 6.79 -11.71 2.48
CA ASP A 129 7.83 -10.96 1.77
C ASP A 129 9.24 -11.30 2.28
N LYS A 130 10.26 -10.58 1.79
CA LYS A 130 11.66 -10.80 2.16
C LYS A 130 11.96 -10.67 3.67
N THR A 131 11.08 -10.04 4.45
CA THR A 131 11.23 -9.90 5.90
C THR A 131 10.78 -11.15 6.65
N GLY A 132 10.11 -12.08 5.98
CA GLY A 132 9.48 -13.26 6.59
C GLY A 132 8.14 -12.94 7.29
N ILE A 133 7.67 -11.70 7.23
CA ILE A 133 6.41 -11.26 7.83
C ILE A 133 5.32 -11.22 6.73
N PRO A 134 4.11 -11.73 6.99
CA PRO A 134 3.02 -11.61 6.02
C PRO A 134 2.66 -10.14 5.73
N ASN A 135 2.61 -9.80 4.45
CA ASN A 135 2.40 -8.46 3.91
C ASN A 135 0.93 -8.23 3.53
N LEU A 136 0.04 -8.30 4.53
CA LEU A 136 -1.40 -8.10 4.34
C LEU A 136 -2.04 -7.42 5.54
N TYR A 137 -3.27 -6.94 5.35
CA TYR A 137 -4.04 -6.33 6.41
C TYR A 137 -4.45 -7.34 7.49
N PRO A 138 -4.10 -7.13 8.77
CA PRO A 138 -4.29 -8.14 9.82
C PRO A 138 -5.59 -7.97 10.61
N TRP A 139 -6.27 -6.83 10.47
CA TRP A 139 -7.44 -6.50 11.27
C TRP A 139 -8.76 -6.87 10.58
N HIS A 140 -9.82 -6.90 11.38
CA HIS A 140 -11.17 -7.15 10.91
C HIS A 140 -11.60 -6.10 9.86
N PRO A 141 -12.33 -6.48 8.80
CA PRO A 141 -12.82 -5.58 7.75
C PRO A 141 -13.45 -4.26 8.22
N ASN A 142 -14.28 -4.30 9.27
CA ASN A 142 -14.90 -3.10 9.86
C ASN A 142 -13.88 -2.03 10.28
N ARG A 143 -12.67 -2.43 10.71
CA ARG A 143 -11.61 -1.48 11.02
C ARG A 143 -11.17 -0.74 9.75
N PHE A 144 -11.01 -1.45 8.63
CA PHE A 144 -10.62 -0.84 7.36
C PHE A 144 -11.67 0.16 6.88
N TYR A 145 -12.95 -0.21 6.93
CA TYR A 145 -14.03 0.71 6.58
C TYR A 145 -14.01 2.00 7.42
N LYS A 146 -13.85 1.87 8.74
CA LYS A 146 -13.73 3.02 9.64
C LYS A 146 -12.50 3.87 9.33
N ASP A 147 -11.36 3.22 9.09
CA ASP A 147 -10.09 3.85 8.78
C ASP A 147 -10.11 4.58 7.41
N MET A 148 -11.01 4.17 6.50
CA MET A 148 -11.22 4.77 5.17
C MET A 148 -12.35 5.81 5.14
N GLU A 149 -13.19 5.87 6.18
CA GLU A 149 -14.38 6.73 6.21
C GLU A 149 -14.02 8.22 6.13
N GLN A 150 -13.02 8.64 6.90
CA GLN A 150 -12.54 10.02 6.94
C GLN A 150 -11.01 10.07 7.04
N PRO A 151 -10.32 10.83 6.17
CA PRO A 151 -8.90 11.07 6.31
C PRO A 151 -8.58 11.82 7.61
N ASP A 152 -7.64 11.29 8.39
CA ASP A 152 -6.97 12.07 9.42
C ASP A 152 -5.95 12.99 8.75
N PHE A 153 -6.35 14.22 8.48
CA PHE A 153 -5.48 15.20 7.82
C PHE A 153 -4.24 15.56 8.66
N SER A 154 -4.18 15.22 9.95
CA SER A 154 -2.96 15.40 10.75
C SER A 154 -1.84 14.43 10.35
N GLU A 155 -2.17 13.30 9.72
CA GLU A 155 -1.21 12.34 9.15
C GLU A 155 -0.54 12.84 7.86
N TYR A 156 -1.03 13.96 7.29
CA TYR A 156 -0.57 14.49 6.00
C TYR A 156 0.07 15.86 6.14
N GLN A 157 1.01 16.13 5.24
CA GLN A 157 1.55 17.46 4.99
C GLN A 157 0.97 17.99 3.67
N PHE A 158 0.42 19.20 3.72
CA PHE A 158 -0.06 19.94 2.57
C PHE A 158 0.91 21.10 2.28
N SER A 159 1.24 21.32 1.01
CA SER A 159 2.10 22.43 0.58
C SER A 159 1.46 23.20 -0.58
N GLN A 160 1.69 24.51 -0.63
CA GLN A 160 1.28 25.36 -1.77
C GLN A 160 2.22 25.22 -2.97
N GLU A 161 3.36 24.55 -2.80
CA GLU A 161 4.34 24.29 -3.85
C GLU A 161 4.55 22.77 -4.00
N ILE A 162 4.77 22.33 -5.24
CA ILE A 162 5.29 20.99 -5.49
C ILE A 162 6.80 21.08 -5.26
N ALA A 163 7.33 20.32 -4.29
CA ALA A 163 8.76 20.27 -4.02
C ALA A 163 9.52 20.03 -5.34
N SER A 164 10.35 20.99 -5.73
CA SER A 164 11.08 20.98 -6.99
C SER A 164 12.20 19.93 -6.92
N GLY A 165 11.95 18.77 -7.53
CA GLY A 165 12.95 17.71 -7.71
C GLY A 165 13.96 18.04 -8.82
N VAL A 166 14.74 19.12 -8.68
CA VAL A 166 15.93 19.35 -9.53
C VAL A 166 17.13 18.63 -8.94
#